data_AF-A0A2H9N483-F1
#
_entry.id   AF-A0A2H9N483-F1
#
_cell.length_a   1.000
_cell.length_b   1.000
_cell.length_c   1.000
_cell.angle_alpha   90.00
_cell.angle_beta   90.00
_cell.angle_gamma   90.00
#
_symmetry.space_group_name_H-M   'P 1'
#
loop_
_entity.id
_entity.type
_entity.pdbx_description
1 polymer ?
#
loop_
_entity_poly.entity_id
_entity_poly.type
_entity_poly.pdbx_seq_one_letter_code
_entity_poly.pdbx_strand_id
1 'polypeptide(L)'
;MQISKENIIYIKKNMQISRRKLLEYYSNPQIMRAIFTFSTDREFVSAIVDSKGNRKMGARPNFLNEEGDIYSYIARGSNEFHTSIERWCDVMNLGKNKTKEEMDNNRKNWDFIIDIDVDIGFSYAKIIASEIVLFFVDEGIPKKDISIKFSGNKGFHIGLRGEEFPDYICNFGGVLEKRAQAFPFLPLFILCYLEEKV
;
A
#
# COMPACT_ATOMS: atom_id res chain seq x y z
N MET A 1 -27.94 -12.69 18.43
CA MET A 1 -28.74 -11.68 17.71
C MET A 1 -28.32 -11.71 16.24
N GLN A 2 -29.20 -12.16 15.34
CA GLN A 2 -28.86 -12.41 13.93
C GLN A 2 -29.25 -11.19 13.09
N ILE A 3 -28.28 -10.42 12.61
CA ILE A 3 -28.53 -9.24 11.77
C ILE A 3 -28.80 -9.72 10.35
N SER A 4 -29.95 -9.38 9.78
CA SER A 4 -30.32 -9.79 8.41
C SER A 4 -29.35 -9.21 7.36
N LYS A 5 -29.19 -9.90 6.22
CA LYS A 5 -28.38 -9.42 5.09
C LYS A 5 -28.84 -8.02 4.62
N GLU A 6 -30.15 -7.77 4.65
CA GLU A 6 -30.76 -6.48 4.31
C GLU A 6 -30.34 -5.38 5.29
N ASN A 7 -30.34 -5.66 6.60
CA ASN A 7 -29.84 -4.72 7.60
C ASN A 7 -28.33 -4.46 7.45
N ILE A 8 -27.53 -5.47 7.08
CA ILE A 8 -26.10 -5.28 6.78
C ILE A 8 -25.91 -4.40 5.53
N ILE A 9 -26.71 -4.60 4.48
CA ILE A 9 -26.68 -3.79 3.26
C ILE A 9 -27.14 -2.35 3.57
N TYR A 10 -28.21 -2.18 4.34
CA TYR A 10 -28.71 -0.88 4.78
C TYR A 10 -27.67 -0.13 5.63
N ILE A 11 -27.00 -0.81 6.56
CA ILE A 11 -25.90 -0.24 7.34
C ILE A 11 -24.74 0.13 6.41
N LYS A 12 -24.25 -0.76 5.55
CA LYS A 12 -23.16 -0.45 4.60
C LYS A 12 -23.49 0.72 3.66
N LYS A 13 -24.75 0.88 3.26
CA LYS A 13 -25.21 1.93 2.34
C LYS A 13 -25.47 3.28 3.03
N ASN A 14 -25.76 3.29 4.34
CA ASN A 14 -26.07 4.52 5.10
C ASN A 14 -24.98 4.92 6.13
N MET A 15 -24.01 4.05 6.42
CA MET A 15 -22.90 4.33 7.35
C MET A 15 -21.80 5.16 6.66
N GLN A 16 -22.18 6.23 5.97
CA GLN A 16 -21.24 7.24 5.49
C GLN A 16 -20.62 7.91 6.71
N ILE A 17 -19.32 7.65 6.95
CA ILE A 17 -18.60 8.24 8.08
C ILE A 17 -18.60 9.75 7.88
N SER A 18 -19.28 10.47 8.76
CA SER A 18 -19.35 11.93 8.67
C SER A 18 -17.96 12.54 8.76
N ARG A 19 -17.72 13.63 8.04
CA ARG A 19 -16.42 14.34 8.06
C ARG A 19 -15.97 14.69 9.50
N ARG A 20 -16.91 14.96 10.42
CA ARG A 20 -16.62 15.13 11.85
C ARG A 20 -15.93 13.90 12.47
N LYS A 21 -16.44 12.69 12.19
CA LYS A 21 -15.85 11.43 12.68
C LYS A 21 -14.50 11.12 12.02
N LEU A 22 -14.30 11.48 10.74
CA LEU A 22 -12.98 11.36 10.10
C LEU A 22 -11.97 12.32 10.75
N LEU A 23 -12.34 13.58 10.97
CA LEU A 23 -11.49 14.56 11.68
C LEU A 23 -11.18 14.09 13.11
N GLU A 24 -12.16 13.55 13.83
CA GLU A 24 -12.00 12.99 15.17
C GLU A 24 -11.03 11.79 15.19
N TYR A 25 -11.15 10.86 14.24
CA TYR A 25 -10.25 9.72 14.09
C TYR A 25 -8.82 10.14 13.71
N TYR A 26 -8.67 10.97 12.67
CA TYR A 26 -7.37 11.43 12.18
C TYR A 26 -6.74 12.54 13.05
N SER A 27 -7.45 13.08 14.05
CA SER A 27 -6.83 13.99 15.04
C SER A 27 -5.93 13.26 16.04
N ASN A 28 -5.96 11.92 16.09
CA ASN A 28 -5.05 11.12 16.90
C ASN A 28 -3.60 11.27 16.40
N PRO A 29 -2.67 11.83 17.21
CA PRO A 29 -1.29 12.05 16.80
C PRO A 29 -0.55 10.77 16.40
N GLN A 30 -0.86 9.62 17.02
CA GLN A 30 -0.22 8.35 16.66
C GLN A 30 -0.59 7.89 15.24
N ILE A 31 -1.82 8.19 14.80
CA ILE A 31 -2.31 7.84 13.46
C ILE A 31 -1.68 8.78 12.42
N MET A 32 -1.66 10.09 12.68
CA MET A 32 -0.98 11.04 11.80
C MET A 32 0.51 10.71 11.66
N ARG A 33 1.19 10.45 12.78
CA ARG A 33 2.61 10.07 12.81
C ARG A 33 2.88 8.80 12.03
N ALA A 34 2.05 7.77 12.19
CA ALA A 34 2.21 6.49 11.49
C ALA A 34 2.05 6.67 9.97
N ILE A 35 1.05 7.41 9.52
CA ILE A 35 0.81 7.70 8.09
C ILE A 35 1.94 8.53 7.51
N PHE A 36 2.34 9.62 8.18
CA PHE A 36 3.43 10.50 7.75
C PHE A 36 4.76 9.74 7.63
N THR A 37 5.11 8.96 8.66
CA THR A 37 6.31 8.12 8.66
C THR A 37 6.27 7.08 7.54
N PHE A 38 5.13 6.40 7.33
CA PHE A 38 4.99 5.44 6.23
C PHE A 38 5.08 6.10 4.84
N SER A 39 4.56 7.32 4.69
CA SER A 39 4.58 8.10 3.44
C SER A 39 5.92 8.79 3.13
N THR A 40 6.89 8.74 4.06
CA THR A 40 8.19 9.38 3.87
C THR A 40 8.90 8.80 2.65
N ASP A 41 9.53 9.65 1.85
CA ASP A 41 10.14 9.34 0.54
C ASP A 41 9.15 8.81 -0.53
N ARG A 42 7.83 8.83 -0.32
CA ARG A 42 6.85 8.31 -1.29
C ARG A 42 6.09 9.43 -1.98
N GLU A 43 5.62 9.15 -3.19
CA GLU A 43 4.52 9.92 -3.74
C GLU A 43 3.27 9.67 -2.89
N PHE A 44 2.61 10.72 -2.44
CA PHE A 44 1.41 10.67 -1.60
C PHE A 44 0.26 11.44 -2.25
N VAL A 45 -0.91 10.80 -2.36
CA VAL A 45 -2.09 11.40 -2.97
C VAL A 45 -3.32 11.14 -2.10
N SER A 46 -3.97 12.22 -1.66
CA SER A 46 -5.30 12.14 -1.06
C SER A 46 -6.38 11.95 -2.14
N ALA A 47 -7.44 11.21 -1.84
CA ALA A 47 -8.58 11.08 -2.73
C ALA A 47 -9.91 11.35 -2.00
N ILE A 48 -10.87 11.88 -2.76
CA ILE A 48 -12.27 12.02 -2.37
C ILE A 48 -13.07 10.95 -3.11
N VAL A 49 -13.64 10.00 -2.38
CA VAL A 49 -14.54 8.97 -2.90
C VAL A 49 -15.98 9.29 -2.51
N ASP A 50 -16.87 9.35 -3.49
CA ASP A 50 -18.31 9.57 -3.26
C ASP A 50 -19.05 8.29 -2.84
N SER A 51 -20.34 8.42 -2.51
CA SER A 51 -21.18 7.28 -2.11
C SER A 51 -21.50 6.27 -3.22
N LYS A 52 -21.08 6.53 -4.46
CA LYS A 52 -21.16 5.63 -5.61
C LYS A 52 -19.81 4.97 -5.93
N GLY A 53 -18.75 5.30 -5.20
CA GLY A 53 -17.39 4.81 -5.45
C GLY A 53 -16.60 5.62 -6.49
N ASN A 54 -17.12 6.76 -6.96
CA ASN A 54 -16.36 7.61 -7.89
C ASN A 54 -15.22 8.29 -7.13
N ARG A 55 -13.98 8.09 -7.58
CA ARG A 55 -12.76 8.59 -6.94
C ARG A 55 -12.20 9.81 -7.67
N LYS A 56 -12.09 10.94 -6.98
CA LYS A 56 -11.33 12.12 -7.43
C LYS A 56 -9.97 12.14 -6.73
N MET A 57 -8.90 11.91 -7.49
CA MET A 57 -7.52 11.99 -6.99
C MET A 57 -7.05 13.44 -6.84
N GLY A 58 -6.12 13.66 -5.90
CA GLY A 58 -5.29 14.87 -5.86
C GLY A 58 -4.29 14.97 -7.01
N ALA A 59 -3.57 16.09 -7.07
CA ALA A 59 -2.52 16.31 -8.05
C ALA A 59 -1.30 15.39 -7.82
N ARG A 60 -0.50 15.19 -8.89
CA ARG A 60 0.69 14.33 -8.91
C ARG A 60 1.81 14.99 -9.73
N PRO A 61 3.09 14.89 -9.33
CA PRO A 61 3.54 14.31 -8.07
C PRO A 61 3.20 15.20 -6.87
N ASN A 62 3.20 14.59 -5.69
CA ASN A 62 2.91 15.24 -4.41
C ASN A 62 3.45 14.38 -3.25
N PHE A 63 3.70 14.99 -2.09
CA PHE A 63 4.16 14.33 -0.86
C PHE A 63 3.53 15.01 0.38
N LEU A 64 3.76 14.47 1.58
CA LEU A 64 3.42 15.15 2.84
C LEU A 64 4.64 15.94 3.33
N ASN A 65 4.48 17.24 3.62
CA ASN A 65 5.52 18.07 4.21
C ASN A 65 5.55 17.91 5.73
N GLU A 66 4.37 17.80 6.34
CA GLU A 66 4.20 17.65 7.78
C GLU A 66 2.97 16.79 8.14
N GLU A 67 2.88 16.34 9.39
CA GLU A 67 1.74 15.55 9.89
C GLU A 67 0.40 16.30 9.75
N GLY A 68 0.41 17.64 9.87
CA GLY A 68 -0.76 18.51 9.72
C GLY A 68 -1.38 18.54 8.33
N ASP A 69 -0.64 18.15 7.29
CA ASP A 69 -1.17 18.02 5.93
C ASP A 69 -2.31 16.98 5.88
N ILE A 70 -2.19 15.88 6.65
CA ILE A 70 -3.20 14.81 6.72
C ILE A 70 -4.54 15.38 7.20
N TYR A 71 -4.53 16.13 8.32
CA TYR A 71 -5.71 16.81 8.82
C TYR A 71 -6.26 17.81 7.79
N SER A 72 -5.36 18.53 7.10
CA SER A 72 -5.72 19.48 6.04
C SER A 72 -6.35 18.83 4.80
N TYR A 73 -6.09 17.55 4.53
CA TYR A 73 -6.76 16.75 3.49
C TYR A 73 -8.09 16.13 3.92
N ILE A 74 -8.31 15.84 5.21
CA ILE A 74 -9.64 15.43 5.75
C ILE A 74 -10.56 16.64 5.96
N ALA A 75 -9.99 17.77 6.40
CA ALA A 75 -10.46 19.09 6.01
C ALA A 75 -10.37 19.23 4.48
N ARG A 76 -11.01 20.20 3.84
CA ARG A 76 -11.35 20.11 2.39
C ARG A 76 -12.35 18.95 2.14
N GLY A 77 -11.98 17.66 2.29
CA GLY A 77 -12.94 16.53 2.30
C GLY A 77 -12.47 15.15 1.80
N SER A 78 -11.17 14.85 1.82
CA SER A 78 -10.63 13.52 1.45
C SER A 78 -11.03 12.46 2.46
N ASN A 79 -11.13 11.22 1.99
CA ASN A 79 -11.49 10.05 2.80
C ASN A 79 -10.64 8.81 2.49
N GLU A 80 -9.73 8.90 1.51
CA GLU A 80 -8.69 7.90 1.24
C GLU A 80 -7.32 8.58 1.05
N PHE A 81 -6.27 7.81 1.32
CA PHE A 81 -4.88 8.18 1.09
C PHE A 81 -4.16 7.05 0.36
N HIS A 82 -3.37 7.41 -0.66
CA HIS A 82 -2.66 6.49 -1.53
C HIS A 82 -1.17 6.85 -1.57
N THR A 83 -0.29 5.87 -1.58
CA THR A 83 1.18 6.07 -1.65
C THR A 83 1.82 5.15 -2.69
N SER A 84 2.92 5.58 -3.30
CA SER A 84 3.77 4.69 -4.12
C SER A 84 4.38 3.54 -3.30
N ILE A 85 4.58 2.38 -3.92
CA ILE A 85 5.35 1.29 -3.30
C ILE A 85 6.85 1.56 -3.39
N GLU A 86 7.27 2.25 -4.45
CA GLU A 86 8.58 2.87 -4.58
C GLU A 86 8.79 4.00 -3.57
N ARG A 87 10.03 4.14 -3.13
CA ARG A 87 10.56 5.26 -2.36
C ARG A 87 11.56 6.02 -3.26
N TRP A 88 11.57 7.34 -3.20
CA TRP A 88 12.26 8.23 -4.12
C TRP A 88 13.26 9.13 -3.40
N CYS A 89 14.31 9.54 -4.11
CA CYS A 89 15.25 10.56 -3.62
C CYS A 89 14.64 11.97 -3.69
N ASP A 90 13.90 12.25 -4.77
CA ASP A 90 13.05 13.44 -4.91
C ASP A 90 11.70 13.06 -5.54
N VAL A 91 10.62 13.21 -4.76
CA VAL A 91 9.25 12.91 -5.22
C VAL A 91 8.78 13.92 -6.27
N MET A 92 9.23 15.18 -6.23
CA MET A 92 8.83 16.20 -7.19
C MET A 92 9.53 16.04 -8.54
N ASN A 93 10.63 15.28 -8.60
CA ASN A 93 11.33 14.89 -9.83
C ASN A 93 10.67 13.69 -10.55
N LEU A 94 9.41 13.38 -10.24
CA LEU A 94 8.58 12.41 -10.96
C LEU A 94 7.76 13.10 -12.07
N GLY A 95 7.58 12.44 -13.22
CA GLY A 95 6.77 13.02 -14.30
C GLY A 95 6.78 12.22 -15.60
N LYS A 96 5.94 12.63 -16.54
CA LYS A 96 5.70 11.92 -17.82
C LYS A 96 6.89 11.93 -18.80
N ASN A 97 7.86 12.81 -18.60
CA ASN A 97 8.99 13.02 -19.51
C ASN A 97 10.31 12.45 -18.96
N LYS A 98 10.23 11.46 -18.05
CA LYS A 98 11.41 10.78 -17.49
C LYS A 98 11.73 9.52 -18.27
N THR A 99 13.01 9.35 -18.59
CA THR A 99 13.56 8.08 -19.08
C THR A 99 13.59 7.03 -17.96
N LYS A 100 13.72 5.75 -18.33
CA LYS A 100 13.89 4.66 -17.33
C LYS A 100 15.10 4.93 -16.44
N GLU A 101 16.23 5.32 -17.03
CA GLU A 101 17.47 5.60 -16.30
C GLU A 101 17.31 6.74 -15.28
N GLU A 102 16.64 7.84 -15.63
CA GLU A 102 16.33 8.91 -14.67
C GLU A 102 15.43 8.43 -13.53
N MET A 103 14.42 7.61 -13.82
CA MET A 103 13.55 7.04 -12.78
C MET A 103 14.32 6.09 -11.86
N ASP A 104 15.17 5.23 -12.42
CA ASP A 104 15.98 4.27 -11.66
C ASP A 104 17.04 4.97 -10.81
N ASN A 105 17.64 6.06 -11.29
CA ASN A 105 18.56 6.90 -10.53
C ASN A 105 17.86 7.74 -9.44
N ASN A 106 16.56 8.06 -9.61
CA ASN A 106 15.75 8.71 -8.59
C ASN A 106 15.14 7.72 -7.59
N ARG A 107 15.15 6.41 -7.84
CA ARG A 107 14.55 5.41 -6.94
C ARG A 107 15.52 5.10 -5.79
N LYS A 108 15.07 5.38 -4.57
CA LYS A 108 15.79 5.16 -3.31
C LYS A 108 15.65 3.70 -2.84
N ASN A 109 14.42 3.19 -2.85
CA ASN A 109 14.09 1.78 -2.55
C ASN A 109 12.67 1.46 -3.08
N TRP A 110 12.13 0.30 -2.77
CA TRP A 110 10.72 -0.05 -2.96
C TRP A 110 10.30 -1.09 -1.92
N ASP A 111 9.01 -1.14 -1.58
CA ASP A 111 8.45 -2.19 -0.74
C ASP A 111 7.65 -3.19 -1.56
N PHE A 112 7.66 -4.45 -1.13
CA PHE A 112 6.84 -5.48 -1.75
C PHE A 112 5.48 -5.49 -1.06
N ILE A 113 4.38 -5.34 -1.82
CA ILE A 113 3.02 -5.43 -1.30
C ILE A 113 2.21 -6.36 -2.20
N ILE A 114 1.59 -7.38 -1.58
CA ILE A 114 0.59 -8.24 -2.21
C ILE A 114 -0.78 -7.76 -1.75
N ASP A 115 -1.69 -7.49 -2.69
CA ASP A 115 -3.11 -7.26 -2.40
C ASP A 115 -3.91 -8.53 -2.73
N ILE A 116 -4.46 -9.16 -1.68
CA ILE A 116 -5.22 -10.42 -1.77
C ILE A 116 -6.69 -10.06 -1.84
N ASP A 117 -7.23 -9.82 -3.04
CA ASP A 117 -8.67 -9.70 -3.27
C ASP A 117 -9.26 -11.02 -3.78
N VAL A 118 -10.33 -11.49 -3.13
CA VAL A 118 -10.84 -12.86 -3.29
C VAL A 118 -12.36 -12.85 -3.34
N ASP A 119 -12.91 -13.02 -4.53
CA ASP A 119 -14.36 -12.99 -4.76
C ASP A 119 -15.11 -14.19 -4.16
N ILE A 120 -14.45 -15.36 -4.05
CA ILE A 120 -15.05 -16.58 -3.48
C ILE A 120 -15.28 -16.50 -1.96
N GLY A 121 -14.73 -15.50 -1.28
CA GLY A 121 -15.12 -15.11 0.08
C GLY A 121 -13.97 -14.94 1.08
N PHE A 122 -14.25 -14.17 2.13
CA PHE A 122 -13.28 -13.73 3.14
C PHE A 122 -12.55 -14.87 3.88
N SER A 123 -13.16 -16.06 4.00
CA SER A 123 -12.49 -17.23 4.59
C SER A 123 -11.33 -17.71 3.72
N TYR A 124 -11.47 -17.69 2.39
CA TYR A 124 -10.38 -18.02 1.47
C TYR A 124 -9.29 -16.95 1.48
N ALA A 125 -9.66 -15.67 1.54
CA ALA A 125 -8.68 -14.58 1.72
C ALA A 125 -7.82 -14.75 2.98
N LYS A 126 -8.39 -15.25 4.08
CA LYS A 126 -7.61 -15.59 5.29
C LYS A 126 -6.66 -16.76 5.11
N ILE A 127 -7.09 -17.82 4.40
CA ILE A 127 -6.26 -18.99 4.15
C ILE A 127 -5.08 -18.59 3.27
N ILE A 128 -5.33 -17.97 2.11
CA ILE A 128 -4.30 -17.48 1.19
C ILE A 128 -3.33 -16.52 1.91
N ALA A 129 -3.84 -15.59 2.71
CA ALA A 129 -2.99 -14.69 3.48
C ALA A 129 -2.17 -15.40 4.57
N SER A 130 -2.61 -16.56 5.08
CA SER A 130 -1.87 -17.36 6.04
C SER A 130 -0.76 -18.16 5.34
N GLU A 131 -1.07 -18.82 4.22
CA GLU A 131 -0.09 -19.59 3.44
C GLU A 131 1.04 -18.70 2.91
N ILE A 132 0.73 -17.51 2.39
CA ILE A 132 1.75 -16.54 1.94
C ILE A 132 2.65 -16.09 3.10
N VAL A 133 2.11 -15.89 4.30
CA VAL A 133 2.92 -15.55 5.50
C VAL A 133 3.79 -16.74 5.93
N LEU A 134 3.30 -17.97 5.85
CA LEU A 134 4.08 -19.17 6.15
C LEU A 134 5.22 -19.35 5.15
N PHE A 135 4.93 -19.27 3.85
CA PHE A 135 5.92 -19.30 2.77
C PHE A 135 7.08 -18.33 2.99
N PHE A 136 6.81 -17.06 3.34
CA PHE A 136 7.89 -16.11 3.60
C PHE A 136 8.71 -16.47 4.84
N VAL A 137 8.10 -17.05 5.88
CA VAL A 137 8.83 -17.51 7.07
C VAL A 137 9.71 -18.72 6.74
N ASP A 138 9.22 -19.64 5.91
CA ASP A 138 9.97 -20.83 5.48
C ASP A 138 11.13 -20.48 4.53
N GLU A 139 10.95 -19.46 3.67
CA GLU A 139 12.03 -18.82 2.88
C GLU A 139 12.93 -17.89 3.72
N GLY A 140 12.76 -17.85 5.05
CA GLY A 140 13.70 -17.25 6.00
C GLY A 140 13.41 -15.81 6.44
N ILE A 141 12.32 -15.19 6.00
CA ILE A 141 11.92 -13.83 6.44
C ILE A 141 11.38 -13.89 7.87
N PRO A 142 11.93 -13.14 8.85
CA PRO A 142 11.43 -13.17 10.21
C PRO A 142 10.00 -12.66 10.29
N LYS A 143 9.10 -13.42 10.92
CA LYS A 143 7.67 -13.09 11.07
C LYS A 143 7.37 -11.68 11.61
N LYS A 144 8.30 -11.09 12.38
CA LYS A 144 8.20 -9.72 12.92
C LYS A 144 8.34 -8.62 11.85
N ASP A 145 8.97 -8.92 10.73
CA ASP A 145 9.23 -7.99 9.62
C ASP A 145 8.21 -8.15 8.48
N ILE A 146 7.32 -9.15 8.57
CA ILE A 146 6.17 -9.34 7.69
C ILE A 146 4.97 -8.54 8.23
N SER A 147 4.50 -7.56 7.46
CA SER A 147 3.28 -6.82 7.80
C SER A 147 2.04 -7.45 7.15
N ILE A 148 0.92 -7.49 7.88
CA ILE A 148 -0.38 -7.87 7.35
C ILE A 148 -1.46 -6.92 7.86
N LYS A 149 -2.34 -6.45 6.98
CA LYS A 149 -3.54 -5.69 7.34
C LYS A 149 -4.76 -6.16 6.56
N PHE A 150 -5.94 -6.03 7.16
CA PHE A 150 -7.20 -6.13 6.43
C PHE A 150 -7.32 -4.95 5.45
N SER A 151 -7.74 -5.20 4.20
CA SER A 151 -7.83 -4.16 3.16
C SER A 151 -8.96 -3.14 3.41
N GLY A 152 -9.91 -3.47 4.29
CA GLY A 152 -11.12 -2.69 4.53
C GLY A 152 -12.36 -3.21 3.80
N ASN A 153 -12.21 -4.20 2.90
CA ASN A 153 -13.31 -4.76 2.10
C ASN A 153 -13.45 -6.29 2.22
N LYS A 154 -12.77 -7.06 1.36
CA LYS A 154 -12.83 -8.53 1.28
C LYS A 154 -11.49 -9.23 1.50
N GLY A 155 -10.40 -8.46 1.58
CA GLY A 155 -9.04 -8.94 1.36
C GLY A 155 -8.04 -8.56 2.44
N PHE A 156 -6.79 -8.89 2.19
CA PHE A 156 -5.65 -8.54 3.04
C PHE A 156 -4.52 -7.96 2.18
N HIS A 157 -3.80 -6.98 2.72
CA HIS A 157 -2.52 -6.58 2.15
C HIS A 157 -1.43 -7.23 3.01
N ILE A 158 -0.49 -7.92 2.38
CA ILE A 158 0.76 -8.37 2.99
C ILE A 158 1.87 -7.47 2.47
N GLY A 159 2.77 -7.02 3.34
CA GLY A 159 3.86 -6.12 2.97
C GLY A 159 5.20 -6.52 3.57
N LEU A 160 6.25 -6.55 2.74
CA LEU A 160 7.65 -6.65 3.15
C LEU A 160 8.36 -5.34 2.82
N ARG A 161 9.26 -4.91 3.72
CA ARG A 161 10.13 -3.76 3.45
C ARG A 161 11.13 -4.10 2.36
N GLY A 162 11.52 -3.13 1.55
CA GLY A 162 12.65 -3.29 0.63
C GLY A 162 13.93 -3.75 1.35
N GLU A 163 14.14 -3.29 2.58
CA GLU A 163 15.27 -3.68 3.41
C GLU A 163 15.36 -5.18 3.75
N GLU A 164 14.29 -5.98 3.56
CA GLU A 164 14.35 -7.44 3.74
C GLU A 164 14.99 -8.18 2.55
N PHE A 165 15.14 -7.54 1.39
CA PHE A 165 15.80 -8.12 0.22
C PHE A 165 17.28 -7.71 0.15
N PRO A 166 18.18 -8.53 -0.43
CA PRO A 166 19.58 -8.18 -0.60
C PRO A 166 19.78 -6.83 -1.32
N ASP A 167 20.81 -6.06 -0.94
CA ASP A 167 21.13 -4.77 -1.58
C ASP A 167 21.49 -4.90 -3.07
N TYR A 168 21.87 -6.10 -3.51
CA TYR A 168 22.23 -6.43 -4.87
C TYR A 168 21.54 -7.72 -5.33
N ILE A 169 20.94 -7.68 -6.52
CA ILE A 169 20.11 -8.74 -7.09
C ILE A 169 20.71 -9.18 -8.42
N CYS A 170 20.93 -10.48 -8.60
CA CYS A 170 21.36 -11.03 -9.88
C CYS A 170 20.14 -11.26 -10.77
N ASN A 171 20.09 -10.63 -11.94
CA ASN A 171 19.05 -10.90 -12.94
C ASN A 171 19.38 -12.16 -13.76
N PHE A 172 18.45 -12.62 -14.60
CA PHE A 172 18.62 -13.82 -15.44
C PHE A 172 19.79 -13.76 -16.44
N GLY A 173 20.28 -12.55 -16.78
CA GLY A 173 21.47 -12.36 -17.61
C GLY A 173 22.79 -12.46 -16.85
N GLY A 174 22.76 -12.77 -15.55
CA GLY A 174 23.95 -12.77 -14.68
C GLY A 174 24.40 -11.37 -14.26
N VAL A 175 23.62 -10.33 -14.55
CA VAL A 175 23.98 -8.94 -14.22
C VAL A 175 23.51 -8.62 -12.81
N LEU A 176 24.41 -8.06 -12.01
CA LEU A 176 24.15 -7.64 -10.64
C LEU A 176 23.64 -6.20 -10.61
N GLU A 177 22.37 -6.01 -10.25
CA GLU A 177 21.71 -4.72 -10.14
C GLU A 177 21.53 -4.32 -8.67
N LYS A 178 21.49 -3.03 -8.35
CA LYS A 178 21.10 -2.59 -6.99
C LYS A 178 19.62 -2.93 -6.76
N ARG A 179 19.23 -3.27 -5.53
CA ARG A 179 17.83 -3.54 -5.15
C ARG A 179 16.85 -2.51 -5.69
N ALA A 180 17.16 -1.22 -5.55
CA ALA A 180 16.29 -0.14 -6.02
C ALA A 180 16.07 -0.14 -7.55
N GLN A 181 17.00 -0.70 -8.33
CA GLN A 181 16.92 -0.81 -9.79
C GLN A 181 16.21 -2.10 -10.24
N ALA A 182 16.20 -3.14 -9.39
CA ALA A 182 15.48 -4.39 -9.62
C ALA A 182 13.94 -4.27 -9.62
N PHE A 183 13.38 -3.07 -9.52
CA PHE A 183 11.94 -2.81 -9.66
C PHE A 183 11.57 -2.51 -11.13
N PRO A 184 10.50 -3.11 -11.70
CA PRO A 184 9.53 -4.02 -11.08
C PRO A 184 9.90 -5.52 -11.22
N PHE A 185 11.08 -5.84 -11.75
CA PHE A 185 11.50 -7.21 -12.06
C PHE A 185 11.42 -8.18 -10.86
N LEU A 186 12.08 -7.87 -9.74
CA LEU A 186 12.10 -8.74 -8.57
C LEU A 186 10.70 -8.93 -7.94
N PRO A 187 9.86 -7.89 -7.74
CA PRO A 187 8.46 -8.07 -7.35
C PRO A 187 7.70 -9.07 -8.23
N LEU A 188 7.82 -8.95 -9.55
CA LEU A 188 7.12 -9.83 -10.50
C LEU A 188 7.66 -11.27 -10.43
N PHE A 189 8.98 -11.45 -10.30
CA PHE A 189 9.59 -12.76 -10.14
C PHE A 189 9.15 -13.45 -8.84
N ILE A 190 9.08 -12.71 -7.72
CA ILE A 190 8.56 -13.22 -6.44
C ILE A 190 7.08 -13.64 -6.58
N LEU A 191 6.25 -12.87 -7.31
CA LEU A 191 4.86 -13.24 -7.56
C LEU A 191 4.72 -14.52 -8.39
N CYS A 192 5.51 -14.68 -9.46
CA CYS A 192 5.54 -15.94 -10.23
C CYS A 192 5.97 -17.13 -9.35
N TYR A 193 7.01 -16.96 -8.53
CA TYR A 193 7.50 -18.01 -7.65
C TYR A 193 6.49 -18.34 -6.53
N LEU A 194 5.73 -17.37 -6.03
CA LEU A 194 4.60 -17.60 -5.12
C LEU A 194 3.49 -18.42 -5.77
N GLU A 195 3.09 -18.08 -7.01
CA GLU A 195 2.03 -18.79 -7.76
C GLU A 195 2.39 -20.27 -8.04
N GLU A 196 3.68 -20.61 -8.13
CA GLU A 196 4.16 -21.99 -8.23
C GLU A 196 4.19 -22.77 -6.90
N LYS A 197 4.02 -22.08 -5.75
CA LYS A 197 4.29 -22.63 -4.40
C LYS A 197 3.11 -22.60 -3.44
N VAL A 198 2.12 -21.73 -3.66
CA VAL A 198 1.00 -21.44 -2.74
C VAL A 198 -0.35 -21.61 -3.43
#